data_AF-A0A375HZL1-F1
#
_entry.id   AF-A0A375HZL1-F1
#
_cell.length_a   1.000
_cell.length_b   1.000
_cell.length_c   1.000
_cell.angle_alpha   90.00
_cell.angle_beta   90.00
_cell.angle_gamma   90.00
#
_symmetry.space_group_name_H-M   'P 1'
#
loop_
_entity.id
_entity.type
_entity.pdbx_description
1 polymer ?
#
loop_
_entity_poly.entity_id
_entity_poly.type
_entity_poly.pdbx_seq_one_letter_code
_entity_poly.pdbx_strand_id
1 'polypeptide(L)'
;MSQPVFFEAERKRFFRPLNSSRRELVVACLRALYERLHGPAADYAHTMTRDLLRELLMAVVRDNPDRLTTEAEPDEFSSADGEPVQLTNLLMRALLTDGWLEQFADRHGLVTAFRFSRPGKLLAEALWMLDRPGRSRQRNMRGCRNALEAALQARGDAHDLVDAYEYAEKVIEDLTEGIDYFQELVRHLMQTASVQRQWSEFVEFLDRFQREYSKQLTADNAMLNREAIRQNLERLRQVNDAKFRRIDEQLHDIAHWAAKEHTGPTVYEWLLGRIEAKRRWSG
;
A
#
# COMPACT_ATOMS: atom_id res chain seq x y z
N MET A 1 2.09 -2.68 -39.05
CA MET A 1 1.90 -3.71 -38.01
C MET A 1 1.01 -3.10 -36.94
N SER A 2 -0.16 -3.68 -36.65
CA SER A 2 -1.08 -3.12 -35.66
C SER A 2 -0.43 -3.22 -34.27
N GLN A 3 -0.43 -2.14 -33.50
CA GLN A 3 0.00 -2.21 -32.11
C GLN A 3 -0.95 -3.15 -31.34
N PRO A 4 -0.43 -3.99 -30.43
CA PRO A 4 -1.26 -4.90 -29.63
C PRO A 4 -2.16 -4.10 -28.68
N VAL A 5 -3.48 -4.28 -28.79
CA VAL A 5 -4.46 -3.56 -27.96
C VAL A 5 -4.63 -4.28 -26.62
N PHE A 6 -4.56 -3.54 -25.51
CA PHE A 6 -4.74 -4.09 -24.17
C PHE A 6 -6.17 -4.61 -23.94
N PHE A 7 -7.21 -3.84 -24.28
CA PHE A 7 -8.62 -4.23 -24.07
C PHE A 7 -9.12 -5.15 -25.19
N GLU A 8 -8.71 -6.41 -25.15
CA GLU A 8 -9.16 -7.45 -26.07
C GLU A 8 -9.56 -8.71 -25.30
N ALA A 9 -10.48 -9.48 -25.89
CA ALA A 9 -10.98 -10.75 -25.33
C ALA A 9 -11.39 -10.61 -23.84
N GLU A 10 -10.78 -11.37 -22.95
CA GLU A 10 -11.04 -11.40 -21.50
C GLU A 10 -10.69 -10.07 -20.81
N ARG A 11 -9.79 -9.27 -21.39
CA ARG A 11 -9.32 -8.01 -20.78
C ARG A 11 -10.27 -6.83 -20.97
N LYS A 12 -11.42 -7.02 -21.61
CA LYS A 12 -12.45 -5.96 -21.78
C LYS A 12 -12.99 -5.41 -20.45
N ARG A 13 -12.91 -6.18 -19.37
CA ARG A 13 -13.34 -5.78 -18.03
C ARG A 13 -12.22 -5.93 -17.02
N PHE A 14 -10.97 -5.73 -17.47
CA PHE A 14 -9.78 -6.01 -16.69
C PHE A 14 -9.77 -5.31 -15.32
N PHE A 15 -10.28 -4.08 -15.21
CA PHE A 15 -10.33 -3.34 -13.95
C PHE A 15 -11.56 -3.64 -13.09
N ARG A 16 -12.54 -4.41 -13.58
CA ARG A 16 -13.79 -4.71 -12.85
C ARG A 16 -13.55 -5.27 -11.44
N PRO A 17 -12.61 -6.21 -11.20
CA PRO A 17 -12.35 -6.67 -9.84
C PRO A 17 -11.87 -5.54 -8.90
N LEU A 18 -11.09 -4.58 -9.40
CA LEU A 18 -10.57 -3.47 -8.61
C LEU A 18 -11.58 -2.33 -8.40
N ASN A 19 -12.65 -2.28 -9.19
CA ASN A 19 -13.76 -1.34 -9.01
C ASN A 19 -14.88 -1.90 -8.11
N SER A 20 -14.72 -3.13 -7.61
CA SER A 20 -15.74 -3.83 -6.83
C SER A 20 -15.95 -3.30 -5.41
N SER A 21 -17.02 -3.77 -4.78
CA SER A 21 -17.33 -3.59 -3.35
C SER A 21 -16.33 -4.23 -2.40
N ARG A 22 -15.49 -5.12 -2.90
CA ARG A 22 -14.43 -5.82 -2.16
C ARG A 22 -13.04 -5.58 -2.75
N ARG A 23 -12.82 -4.41 -3.37
CA ARG A 23 -11.55 -4.03 -4.02
C ARG A 23 -10.31 -4.23 -3.14
N GLU A 24 -10.39 -3.87 -1.86
CA GLU A 24 -9.30 -4.09 -0.89
C GLU A 24 -8.92 -5.57 -0.73
N LEU A 25 -9.92 -6.44 -0.69
CA LEU A 25 -9.73 -7.87 -0.59
C LEU A 25 -9.14 -8.43 -1.89
N VAL A 26 -9.59 -7.93 -3.05
CA VAL A 26 -9.01 -8.28 -4.36
C VAL A 26 -7.53 -7.92 -4.40
N VAL A 27 -7.15 -6.73 -3.95
CA VAL A 27 -5.74 -6.32 -3.91
C VAL A 27 -4.93 -7.12 -2.90
N ALA A 28 -5.46 -7.44 -1.73
CA ALA A 28 -4.81 -8.35 -0.79
C ALA A 28 -4.52 -9.73 -1.42
N CYS A 29 -5.50 -10.27 -2.15
CA CYS A 29 -5.37 -11.53 -2.87
C CYS A 29 -4.29 -11.47 -3.98
N LEU A 30 -4.28 -10.41 -4.79
CA LEU A 30 -3.30 -10.20 -5.84
C LEU A 30 -1.87 -10.07 -5.29
N ARG A 31 -1.69 -9.35 -4.18
CA ARG A 31 -0.40 -9.22 -3.47
C ARG A 31 0.11 -10.56 -2.94
N ALA A 32 -0.76 -11.32 -2.25
CA ALA A 32 -0.40 -12.63 -1.72
C ALA A 32 0.00 -13.61 -2.83
N LEU A 33 -0.74 -13.59 -3.95
CA LEU A 33 -0.43 -14.41 -5.12
C LEU A 33 0.88 -13.97 -5.80
N TYR A 34 1.15 -12.67 -5.89
CA TYR A 34 2.42 -12.16 -6.41
C TYR A 34 3.59 -12.58 -5.52
N GLU A 35 3.49 -12.40 -4.21
CA GLU A 35 4.53 -12.85 -3.26
C GLU A 35 4.84 -14.34 -3.44
N ARG A 36 3.79 -15.17 -3.56
CA ARG A 36 3.94 -16.63 -3.69
C ARG A 36 4.64 -17.04 -5.00
N LEU A 37 4.36 -16.36 -6.11
CA LEU A 37 4.83 -16.73 -7.45
C LEU A 37 6.11 -16.02 -7.88
N HIS A 38 6.34 -14.80 -7.39
CA HIS A 38 7.36 -13.89 -7.87
C HIS A 38 8.12 -13.16 -6.75
N GLY A 39 7.71 -13.32 -5.49
CA GLY A 39 8.40 -12.72 -4.35
C GLY A 39 9.80 -13.31 -4.11
N PRO A 40 10.56 -12.74 -3.15
CA PRO A 40 11.94 -13.16 -2.87
C PRO A 40 12.11 -14.62 -2.46
N ALA A 41 11.05 -15.21 -1.86
CA ALA A 41 10.99 -16.61 -1.45
C ALA A 41 10.13 -17.46 -2.40
N ALA A 42 9.89 -16.99 -3.62
CA ALA A 42 9.07 -17.71 -4.60
C ALA A 42 9.67 -19.07 -4.92
N ASP A 43 8.84 -20.10 -4.76
CA ASP A 43 9.20 -21.45 -5.12
C ASP A 43 8.81 -21.71 -6.58
N TYR A 44 9.75 -21.47 -7.49
CA TYR A 44 9.55 -21.66 -8.92
C TYR A 44 9.42 -23.14 -9.34
N ALA A 45 9.69 -24.09 -8.43
CA ALA A 45 9.56 -25.51 -8.72
C ALA A 45 8.12 -26.02 -8.55
N HIS A 46 7.31 -25.35 -7.73
CA HIS A 46 5.93 -25.75 -7.48
C HIS A 46 4.96 -25.08 -8.44
N THR A 47 4.23 -25.91 -9.17
CA THR A 47 3.17 -25.46 -10.08
C THR A 47 1.97 -24.99 -9.25
N MET A 48 1.46 -23.80 -9.55
CA MET A 48 0.27 -23.26 -8.90
C MET A 48 -0.98 -23.95 -9.46
N THR A 49 -1.48 -24.94 -8.73
CA THR A 49 -2.70 -25.69 -9.08
C THR A 49 -3.96 -24.95 -8.61
N ARG A 50 -5.13 -25.44 -9.02
CA ARG A 50 -6.43 -24.88 -8.57
C ARG A 50 -6.57 -24.93 -7.05
N ASP A 51 -6.18 -26.03 -6.42
CA ASP A 51 -6.30 -26.20 -4.97
C ASP A 51 -5.36 -25.26 -4.22
N LEU A 52 -4.10 -25.13 -4.65
CA LEU A 52 -3.13 -24.20 -4.06
C LEU A 52 -3.58 -22.74 -4.22
N LEU A 53 -4.10 -22.37 -5.39
CA LEU A 53 -4.65 -21.04 -5.62
C LEU A 53 -5.83 -20.77 -4.69
N ARG A 54 -6.76 -21.72 -4.58
CA ARG A 54 -7.92 -21.60 -3.68
C ARG A 54 -7.49 -21.48 -2.22
N GLU A 55 -6.56 -22.31 -1.76
CA GLU A 55 -6.04 -22.27 -0.39
C GLU A 55 -5.39 -20.93 -0.06
N LEU A 56 -4.54 -20.42 -0.96
CA LEU A 56 -3.88 -19.13 -0.80
C LEU A 56 -4.89 -17.99 -0.68
N LEU A 57 -5.85 -17.92 -1.60
CA LEU A 57 -6.87 -16.86 -1.57
C LEU A 57 -7.79 -16.99 -0.35
N MET A 58 -8.16 -18.22 0.02
CA MET A 58 -9.03 -18.46 1.18
C MET A 58 -8.37 -18.04 2.49
N ALA A 59 -7.06 -18.22 2.65
CA ALA A 59 -6.34 -17.71 3.81
C ALA A 59 -6.49 -16.17 3.92
N VAL A 60 -6.25 -15.46 2.82
CA VAL A 60 -6.40 -13.99 2.78
C VAL A 60 -7.85 -13.56 3.08
N VAL A 61 -8.84 -14.26 2.53
CA VAL A 61 -10.26 -13.97 2.78
C VAL A 61 -10.64 -14.17 4.25
N ARG A 62 -10.14 -15.23 4.89
CA ARG A 62 -10.41 -15.51 6.31
C ARG A 62 -9.75 -14.51 7.25
N ASP A 63 -8.58 -13.99 6.89
CA ASP A 63 -7.88 -12.98 7.67
C ASP A 63 -8.50 -11.58 7.51
N ASN A 64 -9.35 -11.39 6.50
CA ASN A 64 -9.92 -10.09 6.13
C ASN A 64 -11.44 -10.17 5.85
N PRO A 65 -12.26 -10.75 6.76
CA PRO A 65 -13.67 -11.05 6.50
C PRO A 65 -14.52 -9.77 6.31
N ASP A 66 -14.16 -8.70 7.03
CA ASP A 66 -14.92 -7.45 7.10
C ASP A 66 -14.37 -6.32 6.21
N ARG A 67 -13.41 -6.62 5.32
CA ARG A 67 -12.90 -5.62 4.34
C ARG A 67 -13.96 -5.38 3.24
N LEU A 68 -15.03 -4.70 3.62
CA LEU A 68 -16.04 -4.13 2.74
C LEU A 68 -15.71 -2.67 2.50
N THR A 69 -15.80 -2.22 1.24
CA THR A 69 -15.68 -0.80 0.95
C THR A 69 -17.04 -0.13 1.13
N THR A 70 -17.15 0.73 2.14
CA THR A 70 -18.42 1.35 2.60
C THR A 70 -19.09 2.24 1.54
N GLU A 71 -18.35 2.67 0.49
CA GLU A 71 -18.82 3.58 -0.57
C GLU A 71 -19.09 2.88 -1.91
N ALA A 72 -19.06 1.55 -1.97
CA ALA A 72 -19.25 0.83 -3.22
C ALA A 72 -20.72 0.44 -3.44
N GLU A 73 -21.18 0.53 -4.69
CA GLU A 73 -22.49 0.01 -5.08
C GLU A 73 -22.52 -1.52 -4.95
N PRO A 74 -23.70 -2.12 -4.67
CA PRO A 74 -23.85 -3.56 -4.60
C PRO A 74 -23.45 -4.23 -5.92
N ASP A 75 -22.58 -5.23 -5.84
CA ASP A 75 -22.10 -6.00 -7.00
C ASP A 75 -22.09 -7.52 -6.73
N GLU A 76 -21.53 -8.31 -7.65
CA GLU A 76 -21.44 -9.77 -7.49
C GLU A 76 -20.58 -10.22 -6.30
N PHE A 77 -19.73 -9.35 -5.75
CA PHE A 77 -18.95 -9.63 -4.55
C PHE A 77 -19.71 -9.26 -3.27
N SER A 78 -20.72 -8.39 -3.38
CA SER A 78 -21.65 -8.06 -2.29
C SER A 78 -22.64 -9.18 -2.00
N SER A 79 -22.94 -10.05 -2.97
CA SER A 79 -23.91 -11.15 -2.83
C SER A 79 -23.36 -12.43 -2.18
N ALA A 80 -22.06 -12.47 -1.88
CA ALA A 80 -21.52 -13.53 -1.03
C ALA A 80 -21.91 -13.20 0.42
N ASP A 81 -22.73 -14.04 1.04
CA ASP A 81 -23.31 -13.91 2.40
C ASP A 81 -22.27 -13.97 3.54
N GLY A 82 -21.04 -13.52 3.29
CA GLY A 82 -19.92 -13.62 4.22
C GLY A 82 -19.23 -14.99 4.21
N GLU A 83 -19.64 -15.94 3.37
CA GLU A 83 -19.01 -17.26 3.29
C GLU A 83 -17.63 -17.20 2.61
N PRO A 84 -16.51 -17.53 3.31
CA PRO A 84 -15.16 -17.40 2.76
C PRO A 84 -14.92 -18.27 1.52
N VAL A 85 -15.53 -19.46 1.48
CA VAL A 85 -15.41 -20.40 0.36
C VAL A 85 -16.08 -19.85 -0.89
N GLN A 86 -17.31 -19.35 -0.75
CA GLN A 86 -18.05 -18.75 -1.86
C GLN A 86 -17.32 -17.53 -2.43
N LEU A 87 -16.86 -16.64 -1.56
CA LEU A 87 -16.13 -15.44 -1.93
C LEU A 87 -14.79 -15.78 -2.62
N THR A 88 -14.06 -16.77 -2.12
CA THR A 88 -12.82 -17.26 -2.75
C THR A 88 -13.10 -17.75 -4.18
N ASN A 89 -14.16 -18.53 -4.38
CA ASN A 89 -14.52 -19.04 -5.72
C ASN A 89 -14.92 -17.90 -6.68
N LEU A 90 -15.63 -16.89 -6.17
CA LEU A 90 -16.01 -15.68 -6.93
C LEU A 90 -14.77 -14.90 -7.38
N LEU A 91 -13.81 -14.68 -6.47
CA LEU A 91 -12.53 -14.02 -6.76
C LEU A 91 -11.75 -14.78 -7.84
N MET A 92 -11.58 -16.10 -7.69
CA MET A 92 -10.87 -16.92 -8.69
C MET A 92 -11.52 -16.80 -10.08
N ARG A 93 -12.86 -16.86 -10.14
CA ARG A 93 -13.60 -16.76 -11.40
C ARG A 93 -13.44 -15.38 -12.03
N ALA A 94 -13.55 -14.31 -11.25
CA ALA A 94 -13.39 -12.94 -11.73
C ALA A 94 -11.97 -12.70 -12.27
N LEU A 95 -10.94 -13.11 -11.53
CA LEU A 95 -9.54 -12.95 -11.96
C LEU A 95 -9.22 -13.70 -13.27
N LEU A 96 -9.84 -14.86 -13.51
CA LEU A 96 -9.71 -15.59 -14.78
C LEU A 96 -10.50 -14.91 -15.90
N THR A 97 -11.75 -14.54 -15.63
CA THR A 97 -12.69 -14.02 -16.64
C THR A 97 -12.30 -12.63 -17.11
N ASP A 98 -11.72 -11.82 -16.21
CA ASP A 98 -11.33 -10.44 -16.49
C ASP A 98 -9.83 -10.34 -16.86
N GLY A 99 -9.15 -11.47 -17.07
CA GLY A 99 -7.82 -11.52 -17.69
C GLY A 99 -6.64 -11.20 -16.76
N TRP A 100 -6.80 -11.29 -15.44
CA TRP A 100 -5.69 -11.21 -14.48
C TRP A 100 -4.86 -12.50 -14.44
N LEU A 101 -5.54 -13.64 -14.51
CA LEU A 101 -4.94 -14.97 -14.49
C LEU A 101 -5.21 -15.70 -15.80
N GLU A 102 -4.29 -16.59 -16.16
CA GLU A 102 -4.43 -17.50 -17.28
C GLU A 102 -4.11 -18.94 -16.85
N GLN A 103 -4.80 -19.87 -17.51
CA GLN A 103 -4.58 -21.30 -17.34
C GLN A 103 -3.55 -21.78 -18.36
N PHE A 104 -2.66 -22.67 -17.93
CA PHE A 104 -1.69 -23.30 -18.81
C PHE A 104 -1.48 -24.76 -18.40
N ALA A 105 -1.09 -25.60 -19.35
CA ALA A 105 -0.65 -26.95 -19.04
C ALA A 105 0.72 -26.87 -18.35
N ASP A 106 0.90 -27.57 -17.23
CA ASP A 106 2.20 -27.63 -16.56
C ASP A 106 3.29 -28.24 -17.46
N ARG A 107 4.55 -28.24 -17.02
CA ARG A 107 5.69 -28.72 -17.84
C ARG A 107 5.55 -30.17 -18.32
N HIS A 108 4.71 -30.97 -17.67
CA HIS A 108 4.46 -32.37 -18.01
C HIS A 108 3.10 -32.58 -18.70
N GLY A 109 2.28 -31.52 -18.84
CA GLY A 109 0.94 -31.56 -19.42
C GLY A 109 -0.11 -32.26 -18.57
N LEU A 110 0.18 -32.57 -17.30
CA LEU A 110 -0.64 -33.46 -16.46
C LEU A 110 -1.65 -32.69 -15.61
N VAL A 111 -1.36 -31.43 -15.29
CA VAL A 111 -2.19 -30.62 -14.38
C VAL A 111 -2.40 -29.22 -14.97
N THR A 112 -3.62 -28.71 -14.84
CA THR A 112 -3.95 -27.31 -15.13
C THR A 112 -3.31 -26.42 -14.08
N ALA A 113 -2.41 -25.56 -14.53
CA ALA A 113 -1.69 -24.59 -13.73
C ALA A 113 -2.24 -23.18 -13.96
N PHE A 114 -2.06 -22.31 -12.97
CA PHE A 114 -2.50 -20.93 -12.98
C PHE A 114 -1.29 -19.99 -12.88
N ARG A 115 -1.25 -18.95 -13.70
CA ARG A 115 -0.25 -17.87 -13.58
C ARG A 115 -0.90 -16.54 -13.87
N PHE A 116 -0.22 -15.46 -13.51
CA PHE A 116 -0.61 -14.14 -13.98
C PHE A 116 -0.51 -14.05 -15.50
N SER A 117 -1.50 -13.42 -16.11
CA SER A 117 -1.32 -12.86 -17.45
C SER A 117 -0.22 -11.79 -17.39
N ARG A 118 0.39 -11.44 -18.53
CA ARG A 118 1.40 -10.38 -18.57
C ARG A 118 0.93 -9.06 -17.92
N PRO A 119 -0.25 -8.49 -18.26
CA PRO A 119 -0.74 -7.28 -17.60
C PRO A 119 -1.12 -7.52 -16.13
N GLY A 120 -1.72 -8.67 -15.81
CA GLY A 120 -2.02 -9.05 -14.42
C GLY A 120 -0.77 -9.07 -13.54
N LYS A 121 0.35 -9.59 -14.06
CA LYS A 121 1.63 -9.63 -13.36
C LYS A 121 2.15 -8.21 -13.07
N LEU A 122 2.16 -7.34 -14.07
CA LEU A 122 2.69 -5.97 -13.94
C LEU A 122 1.91 -5.16 -12.90
N LEU A 123 0.58 -5.25 -12.90
CA LEU A 123 -0.22 -4.55 -11.90
C LEU A 123 -0.11 -5.20 -10.52
N ALA A 124 -0.10 -6.54 -10.43
CA ALA A 124 0.06 -7.23 -9.16
C ALA A 124 1.43 -6.93 -8.53
N GLU A 125 2.49 -6.83 -9.34
CA GLU A 125 3.82 -6.38 -8.92
C GLU A 125 3.78 -4.98 -8.34
N ALA A 126 3.12 -4.05 -9.02
CA ALA A 126 3.03 -2.67 -8.58
C ALA A 126 2.24 -2.53 -7.27
N LEU A 127 1.10 -3.23 -7.15
CA LEU A 127 0.32 -3.31 -5.91
C LEU A 127 1.13 -3.92 -4.76
N TRP A 128 1.94 -4.94 -5.05
CA TRP A 128 2.82 -5.58 -4.08
C TRP A 128 4.00 -4.70 -3.65
N MET A 129 4.58 -3.93 -4.58
CA MET A 129 5.64 -2.98 -4.27
C MET A 129 5.14 -1.81 -3.42
N LEU A 130 3.93 -1.32 -3.69
CA LEU A 130 3.31 -0.24 -2.93
C LEU A 130 3.07 -0.62 -1.46
N ASP A 131 2.61 -1.85 -1.24
CA ASP A 131 2.35 -2.42 0.09
C ASP A 131 3.62 -2.59 0.93
N ARG A 132 4.77 -2.78 0.28
CA ARG A 132 6.04 -2.96 0.96
C ARG A 132 6.74 -1.63 1.17
N PRO A 133 7.10 -1.27 2.42
CA PRO A 133 7.99 -0.15 2.61
C PRO A 133 9.33 -0.49 1.94
N GLY A 134 9.68 0.27 0.90
CA GLY A 134 10.97 0.12 0.23
C GLY A 134 12.12 0.21 1.24
N ARG A 135 13.30 -0.30 0.87
CA ARG A 135 14.49 -0.26 1.75
C ARG A 135 14.79 1.16 2.27
N SER A 136 14.56 2.18 1.43
CA SER A 136 14.63 3.60 1.81
C SER A 136 13.62 3.93 2.92
N ARG A 137 12.33 3.65 2.69
CA ARG A 137 11.25 3.89 3.65
C ARG A 137 11.48 3.20 4.99
N GLN A 138 11.95 1.95 4.98
CA GLN A 138 12.31 1.23 6.22
C GLN A 138 13.51 1.85 6.95
N ARG A 139 14.50 2.35 6.21
CA ARG A 139 15.63 3.07 6.80
C ARG A 139 15.17 4.39 7.42
N ASN A 140 14.33 5.15 6.72
CA ASN A 140 13.81 6.43 7.18
C ASN A 140 12.88 6.26 8.39
N MET A 141 12.00 5.24 8.39
CA MET A 141 11.19 4.88 9.57
C MET A 141 12.02 4.50 10.79
N ARG A 142 13.11 3.72 10.61
CA ARG A 142 14.05 3.40 11.70
C ARG A 142 14.82 4.64 12.16
N GLY A 143 15.25 5.50 11.24
CA GLY A 143 15.90 6.78 11.54
C GLY A 143 15.01 7.67 12.40
N CYS A 144 13.74 7.85 12.01
CA CYS A 144 12.75 8.61 12.77
C CYS A 144 12.57 8.03 14.18
N ARG A 145 12.35 6.71 14.30
CA ARG A 145 12.21 6.05 15.59
C ARG A 145 13.44 6.29 16.49
N ASN A 146 14.64 6.05 15.97
CA ASN A 146 15.88 6.20 16.72
C ASN A 146 16.13 7.66 17.15
N ALA A 147 15.79 8.62 16.30
CA ALA A 147 15.89 10.05 16.62
C ALA A 147 14.91 10.46 17.74
N LEU A 148 13.67 9.95 17.72
CA LEU A 148 12.72 10.15 18.82
C LEU A 148 13.18 9.49 20.12
N GLU A 149 13.79 8.30 20.05
CA GLU A 149 14.39 7.63 21.21
C GLU A 149 15.57 8.44 21.78
N ALA A 150 16.40 9.04 20.92
CA ALA A 150 17.50 9.92 21.31
C ALA A 150 16.97 11.19 21.98
N ALA A 151 15.96 11.84 21.39
CA ALA A 151 15.28 13.00 21.96
C ALA A 151 14.70 12.70 23.36
N LEU A 152 14.27 11.45 23.63
CA LEU A 152 13.78 11.02 24.94
C LEU A 152 14.88 10.81 26.00
N GLN A 153 16.15 10.65 25.62
CA GLN A 153 17.25 10.50 26.59
C GLN A 153 17.46 11.76 27.44
N ALA A 154 18.12 11.64 28.59
CA ALA A 154 18.40 12.78 29.48
C ALA A 154 19.17 13.91 28.76
N ARG A 155 20.09 13.53 27.87
CA ARG A 155 20.91 14.43 27.04
C ARG A 155 20.29 14.80 25.70
N GLY A 156 19.13 14.25 25.34
CA GLY A 156 18.50 14.51 24.04
C GLY A 156 18.17 15.99 23.88
N ASP A 157 18.25 16.50 22.66
CA ASP A 157 18.12 17.93 22.37
C ASP A 157 17.22 18.21 21.16
N ALA A 158 17.15 19.47 20.74
CA ALA A 158 16.36 19.88 19.59
C ALA A 158 16.84 19.27 18.27
N HIS A 159 18.13 18.93 18.11
CA HIS A 159 18.62 18.31 16.88
C HIS A 159 18.00 16.94 16.68
N ASP A 160 17.89 16.14 17.74
CA ASP A 160 17.23 14.82 17.67
C ASP A 160 15.77 14.95 17.20
N LEU A 161 15.07 16.02 17.58
CA LEU A 161 13.69 16.25 17.17
C LEU A 161 13.58 16.74 15.72
N VAL A 162 14.51 17.59 15.28
CA VAL A 162 14.62 18.02 13.88
C VAL A 162 14.95 16.83 12.97
N ASP A 163 15.90 15.98 13.37
CA ASP A 163 16.25 14.75 12.65
C ASP A 163 15.02 13.83 12.53
N ALA A 164 14.26 13.65 13.61
CA ALA A 164 13.03 12.87 13.58
C ALA A 164 12.00 13.43 12.59
N TYR A 165 11.87 14.76 12.50
CA TYR A 165 11.02 15.45 11.53
C TYR A 165 11.50 15.22 10.10
N GLU A 166 12.79 15.36 9.82
CA GLU A 166 13.36 15.15 8.48
C GLU A 166 13.19 13.70 8.01
N TYR A 167 13.40 12.73 8.89
CA TYR A 167 13.13 11.33 8.56
C TYR A 167 11.64 11.10 8.28
N ALA A 168 10.75 11.76 9.01
CA ALA A 168 9.32 11.68 8.74
C ALA A 168 8.93 12.32 7.38
N GLU A 169 9.60 13.41 6.95
CA GLU A 169 9.44 13.94 5.58
C GLU A 169 9.88 12.93 4.52
N LYS A 170 11.08 12.36 4.67
CA LYS A 170 11.63 11.40 3.70
C LYS A 170 10.76 10.14 3.56
N VAL A 171 10.08 9.71 4.63
CA VAL A 171 9.11 8.62 4.56
C VAL A 171 7.92 8.97 3.65
N ILE A 172 7.47 10.22 3.65
CA ILE A 172 6.39 10.70 2.78
C ILE A 172 6.87 10.83 1.35
N GLU A 173 8.06 11.36 1.13
CA GLU A 173 8.67 11.45 -0.20
C GLU A 173 8.76 10.05 -0.83
N ASP A 174 9.30 9.06 -0.11
CA ASP A 174 9.37 7.65 -0.55
C ASP A 174 7.98 7.02 -0.84
N LEU A 175 6.90 7.55 -0.23
CA LEU A 175 5.54 7.08 -0.48
C LEU A 175 4.96 7.73 -1.74
N THR A 176 5.11 9.05 -1.85
CA THR A 176 4.67 9.84 -3.01
C THR A 176 5.33 9.34 -4.28
N GLU A 177 6.65 9.11 -4.27
CA GLU A 177 7.38 8.55 -5.42
C GLU A 177 6.84 7.18 -5.85
N GLY A 178 6.48 6.32 -4.89
CA GLY A 178 5.88 5.01 -5.17
C GLY A 178 4.50 5.14 -5.84
N ILE A 179 3.68 6.07 -5.37
CA ILE A 179 2.36 6.36 -5.95
C ILE A 179 2.50 6.92 -7.36
N ASP A 180 3.43 7.86 -7.58
CA ASP A 180 3.68 8.45 -8.89
C ASP A 180 4.17 7.40 -9.89
N TYR A 181 5.08 6.52 -9.46
CA TYR A 181 5.53 5.38 -10.27
C TYR A 181 4.36 4.47 -10.66
N PHE A 182 3.46 4.17 -9.72
CA PHE A 182 2.27 3.37 -10.01
C PHE A 182 1.36 4.06 -11.04
N GLN A 183 1.09 5.36 -10.88
CA GLN A 183 0.28 6.12 -11.82
C GLN A 183 0.89 6.12 -13.23
N GLU A 184 2.21 6.26 -13.35
CA GLU A 184 2.92 6.19 -14.63
C GLU A 184 2.83 4.81 -15.26
N LEU A 185 3.04 3.74 -14.49
CA LEU A 185 2.92 2.37 -14.98
C LEU A 185 1.52 2.10 -15.55
N VAL A 186 0.49 2.53 -14.82
CA VAL A 186 -0.91 2.41 -15.24
C VAL A 186 -1.17 3.20 -16.53
N ARG A 187 -0.67 4.44 -16.60
CA ARG A 187 -0.78 5.28 -17.81
C ARG A 187 -0.10 4.65 -19.02
N HIS A 188 1.09 4.10 -18.85
CA HIS A 188 1.84 3.43 -19.92
C HIS A 188 1.12 2.18 -20.44
N LEU A 189 0.58 1.34 -19.53
CA LEU A 189 -0.24 0.19 -19.90
C LEU A 189 -1.47 0.60 -20.73
N MET A 190 -2.05 1.77 -20.43
CA MET A 190 -3.20 2.31 -21.17
C MET A 190 -2.85 3.00 -22.49
N GLN A 191 -1.69 3.66 -22.61
CA GLN A 191 -1.27 4.20 -23.91
C GLN A 191 -1.08 3.09 -24.95
N THR A 192 -0.59 1.94 -24.49
CA THR A 192 -0.49 0.72 -25.31
C THR A 192 -1.88 0.17 -25.70
N ALA A 193 -2.95 0.57 -25.01
CA ALA A 193 -4.32 0.10 -25.17
C ALA A 193 -5.20 0.90 -26.15
N SER A 194 -4.73 2.05 -26.63
CA SER A 194 -5.62 3.14 -27.06
C SER A 194 -6.30 2.93 -28.42
N VAL A 195 -7.44 2.21 -28.44
CA VAL A 195 -8.45 2.24 -29.53
C VAL A 195 -9.91 2.13 -29.05
N GLN A 196 -10.23 1.68 -27.81
CA GLN A 196 -11.61 1.33 -27.44
C GLN A 196 -12.33 2.25 -26.43
N ARG A 197 -13.68 2.28 -26.56
CA ARG A 197 -14.70 3.04 -25.81
C ARG A 197 -14.84 2.71 -24.30
N GLN A 198 -13.95 1.92 -23.71
CA GLN A 198 -14.04 1.46 -22.30
C GLN A 198 -13.21 2.33 -21.32
N TRP A 199 -12.88 3.56 -21.73
CA TRP A 199 -12.16 4.55 -20.93
C TRP A 199 -12.84 4.93 -19.60
N SER A 200 -14.17 4.77 -19.51
CA SER A 200 -14.95 5.18 -18.33
C SER A 200 -14.67 4.34 -17.08
N GLU A 201 -14.63 3.00 -17.17
CA GLU A 201 -14.31 2.12 -16.03
C GLU A 201 -12.89 2.37 -15.50
N PHE A 202 -11.98 2.78 -16.39
CA PHE A 202 -10.60 3.13 -16.06
C PHE A 202 -10.48 4.50 -15.37
N VAL A 203 -11.16 5.53 -15.89
CA VAL A 203 -11.19 6.85 -15.24
C VAL A 203 -11.80 6.74 -13.85
N GLU A 204 -12.83 5.91 -13.70
CA GLU A 204 -13.42 5.61 -12.40
C GLU A 204 -12.44 4.90 -11.47
N PHE A 205 -11.71 3.89 -11.96
CA PHE A 205 -10.65 3.24 -11.20
C PHE A 205 -9.57 4.25 -10.75
N LEU A 206 -9.07 5.09 -11.65
CA LEU A 206 -8.03 6.06 -11.33
C LEU A 206 -8.49 7.12 -10.33
N ASP A 207 -9.68 7.70 -10.52
CA ASP A 207 -10.23 8.71 -9.61
C ASP A 207 -10.48 8.10 -8.21
N ARG A 208 -11.04 6.88 -8.13
CA ARG A 208 -11.19 6.16 -6.87
C ARG A 208 -9.83 5.78 -6.26
N PHE A 209 -8.88 5.32 -7.08
CA PHE A 209 -7.55 4.94 -6.59
C PHE A 209 -6.83 6.13 -5.95
N GLN A 210 -6.90 7.30 -6.57
CA GLN A 210 -6.32 8.53 -6.03
C GLN A 210 -6.97 8.96 -4.71
N ARG A 211 -8.29 8.79 -4.57
CA ARG A 211 -9.03 9.20 -3.38
C ARG A 211 -8.89 8.23 -2.20
N GLU A 212 -8.91 6.93 -2.49
CA GLU A 212 -9.10 5.86 -1.50
C GLU A 212 -7.85 4.99 -1.30
N TYR A 213 -7.16 4.60 -2.38
CA TYR A 213 -6.07 3.62 -2.34
C TYR A 213 -4.74 4.18 -1.85
N SER A 214 -4.42 5.42 -2.23
CA SER A 214 -3.17 6.10 -1.84
C SER A 214 -2.95 6.13 -0.33
N LYS A 215 -4.05 6.28 0.43
CA LYS A 215 -4.04 6.31 1.89
C LYS A 215 -3.77 4.92 2.49
N GLN A 216 -4.51 3.91 2.03
CA GLN A 216 -4.56 2.57 2.64
C GLN A 216 -3.42 1.62 2.23
N LEU A 217 -2.72 1.87 1.11
CA LEU A 217 -1.63 1.02 0.59
C LEU A 217 -0.37 0.96 1.46
N THR A 218 -0.32 1.67 2.59
CA THR A 218 0.87 1.75 3.44
C THR A 218 0.79 0.91 4.72
N ALA A 219 -0.33 0.20 4.93
CA ALA A 219 -0.50 -0.80 5.98
C ALA A 219 -0.30 -2.19 5.35
N ASP A 220 0.81 -2.90 5.58
CA ASP A 220 0.86 -3.75 6.78
C ASP A 220 2.26 -4.21 7.26
N ASN A 221 3.38 -3.67 6.74
CA ASN A 221 4.73 -3.99 7.30
C ASN A 221 5.34 -2.90 8.22
N ALA A 222 4.65 -1.76 8.38
CA ALA A 222 5.09 -0.62 9.18
C ALA A 222 4.71 -0.71 10.68
N MET A 223 3.93 -1.72 11.09
CA MET A 223 3.28 -1.77 12.42
C MET A 223 4.22 -1.56 13.61
N LEU A 224 5.39 -2.23 13.64
CA LEU A 224 6.31 -2.14 14.78
C LEU A 224 6.98 -0.77 14.92
N ASN A 225 7.55 -0.22 13.83
CA ASN A 225 8.17 1.12 13.89
C ASN A 225 7.10 2.19 14.08
N ARG A 226 5.92 2.03 13.46
CA ARG A 226 4.79 2.97 13.60
C ARG A 226 4.30 3.05 15.04
N GLU A 227 4.17 1.91 15.70
CA GLU A 227 3.74 1.86 17.09
C GLU A 227 4.80 2.42 18.04
N ALA A 228 6.08 2.07 17.82
CA ALA A 228 7.18 2.65 18.59
C ALA A 228 7.28 4.19 18.41
N ILE A 229 7.15 4.69 17.18
CA ILE A 229 7.11 6.14 16.91
C ILE A 229 5.93 6.80 17.65
N ARG A 230 4.73 6.21 17.61
CA ARG A 230 3.55 6.72 18.34
C ARG A 230 3.81 6.79 19.84
N GLN A 231 4.28 5.70 20.43
CA GLN A 231 4.60 5.64 21.86
C GLN A 231 5.69 6.65 22.24
N ASN A 232 6.71 6.83 21.41
CA ASN A 232 7.77 7.81 21.67
C ASN A 232 7.25 9.25 21.60
N LEU A 233 6.37 9.57 20.64
CA LEU A 233 5.71 10.88 20.58
C LEU A 233 4.84 11.15 21.81
N GLU A 234 4.08 10.16 22.27
CA GLU A 234 3.29 10.26 23.51
C GLU A 234 4.18 10.50 24.73
N ARG A 235 5.31 9.80 24.82
CA ARG A 235 6.30 10.01 25.90
C ARG A 235 6.95 11.38 25.82
N LEU A 236 7.24 11.89 24.61
CA LEU A 236 7.78 13.23 24.39
C LEU A 236 6.80 14.32 24.81
N ARG A 237 5.49 14.09 24.72
CA ARG A 237 4.46 14.99 25.25
C ARG A 237 4.39 15.01 26.79
N GLN A 238 4.98 14.02 27.45
CA GLN A 238 4.93 13.84 28.92
C GLN A 238 6.29 14.10 29.59
N VAL A 239 7.26 14.68 28.87
CA VAL A 239 8.55 15.06 29.47
C VAL A 239 8.35 16.18 30.49
N ASN A 240 9.26 16.31 31.46
CA ASN A 240 9.19 17.38 32.44
C ASN A 240 9.38 18.77 31.80
N ASP A 241 8.84 19.81 32.45
CA ASP A 241 8.89 21.20 32.00
C ASP A 241 10.30 21.70 31.68
N ALA A 242 11.30 21.28 32.47
CA ALA A 242 12.68 21.72 32.27
C ALA A 242 13.25 21.23 30.94
N LYS A 243 12.99 19.95 30.60
CA LYS A 243 13.40 19.37 29.33
C LYS A 243 12.61 19.95 28.17
N PHE A 244 11.30 20.09 28.32
CA PHE A 244 10.43 20.73 27.33
C PHE A 244 10.91 22.12 26.95
N ARG A 245 11.08 23.03 27.93
CA ARG A 245 11.52 24.41 27.68
C ARG A 245 12.89 24.47 27.03
N ARG A 246 13.85 23.65 27.51
CA ARG A 246 15.19 23.59 26.91
C ARG A 246 15.13 23.23 25.43
N ILE A 247 14.37 22.21 25.07
CA ILE A 247 14.27 21.78 23.66
C ILE A 247 13.54 22.84 22.84
N ASP A 248 12.46 23.43 23.37
CA ASP A 248 11.71 24.48 22.66
C ASP A 248 12.56 25.73 22.39
N GLU A 249 13.32 26.21 23.37
CA GLU A 249 14.29 27.31 23.21
C GLU A 249 15.34 26.96 22.15
N GLN A 250 15.91 25.76 22.22
CA GLN A 250 16.88 25.30 21.22
C GLN A 250 16.28 25.23 19.82
N LEU A 251 15.00 24.83 19.66
CA LEU A 251 14.32 24.80 18.36
C LEU A 251 14.19 26.19 17.74
N HIS A 252 13.98 27.24 18.55
CA HIS A 252 13.99 28.61 18.06
C HIS A 252 15.35 29.03 17.48
N ASP A 253 16.44 28.52 18.05
CA ASP A 253 17.81 28.82 17.61
C ASP A 253 18.24 28.01 16.38
N ILE A 254 17.87 26.72 16.29
CA ILE A 254 18.39 25.83 15.24
C ILE A 254 17.39 25.63 14.09
N ALA A 255 16.10 25.72 14.35
CA ALA A 255 15.03 25.45 13.40
C ALA A 255 14.24 26.73 13.08
N HIS A 256 14.94 27.77 12.63
CA HIS A 256 14.34 29.07 12.27
C HIS A 256 13.17 28.97 11.28
N TRP A 257 13.19 27.96 10.40
CA TRP A 257 12.08 27.68 9.49
C TRP A 257 10.83 27.24 10.26
N ALA A 258 10.97 26.32 11.23
CA ALA A 258 9.88 25.84 12.07
C ALA A 258 9.36 26.96 12.96
N ALA A 259 10.25 27.77 13.54
CA ALA A 259 9.88 28.92 14.35
C ALA A 259 9.03 29.95 13.58
N LYS A 260 9.27 30.12 12.26
CA LYS A 260 8.46 31.01 11.41
C LYS A 260 7.12 30.42 11.01
N GLU A 261 7.06 29.10 10.84
CA GLU A 261 5.88 28.40 10.30
C GLU A 261 4.95 27.83 11.37
N HIS A 262 5.42 27.70 12.62
CA HIS A 262 4.64 27.06 13.66
C HIS A 262 3.34 27.80 13.93
N THR A 263 2.29 27.02 14.14
CA THR A 263 0.98 27.50 14.56
C THR A 263 0.61 26.81 15.86
N GLY A 264 0.21 27.59 16.86
CA GLY A 264 -0.07 27.08 18.21
C GLY A 264 0.91 27.60 19.26
N PRO A 265 0.98 26.94 20.43
CA PRO A 265 1.62 27.49 21.62
C PRO A 265 3.15 27.41 21.61
N THR A 266 3.75 26.37 21.03
CA THR A 266 5.21 26.17 20.98
C THR A 266 5.68 25.48 19.70
N VAL A 267 6.94 25.69 19.33
CA VAL A 267 7.56 25.01 18.17
C VAL A 267 7.68 23.52 18.46
N TYR A 268 7.98 23.14 19.70
CA TYR A 268 8.05 21.75 20.14
C TYR A 268 6.75 20.97 19.89
N GLU A 269 5.61 21.45 20.39
CA GLU A 269 4.33 20.77 20.20
C GLU A 269 3.91 20.72 18.74
N TRP A 270 4.17 21.81 18.00
CA TRP A 270 3.91 21.86 16.57
C TRP A 270 4.72 20.80 15.81
N LEU A 271 6.01 20.65 16.11
CA LEU A 271 6.87 19.67 15.45
C LEU A 271 6.40 18.23 15.74
N LEU A 272 6.07 17.92 16.99
CA LEU A 272 5.50 16.62 17.37
C LEU A 272 4.19 16.35 16.63
N GLY A 273 3.32 17.36 16.53
CA GLY A 273 2.07 17.29 15.76
C GLY A 273 2.32 17.04 14.28
N ARG A 274 3.34 17.65 13.68
CA ARG A 274 3.71 17.42 12.28
C ARG A 274 4.24 16.02 12.06
N ILE A 275 5.13 15.51 12.91
CA ILE A 275 5.62 14.12 12.84
C ILE A 275 4.45 13.13 12.95
N GLU A 276 3.51 13.37 13.88
CA GLU A 276 2.32 12.53 14.05
C GLU A 276 1.35 12.63 12.87
N ALA A 277 1.13 13.82 12.32
CA ALA A 277 0.26 14.03 11.17
C ALA A 277 0.81 13.30 9.95
N LYS A 278 2.12 13.37 9.72
CA LYS A 278 2.82 12.69 8.63
C LYS A 278 2.71 11.17 8.70
N ARG A 279 2.62 10.61 9.91
CA ARG A 279 2.27 9.20 10.12
C ARG A 279 0.87 8.86 9.58
N ARG A 280 -0.12 9.75 9.68
CA ARG A 280 -1.51 9.46 9.28
C ARG A 280 -1.69 9.28 7.76
N TRP A 281 -0.77 9.76 6.93
CA TRP A 281 -0.81 9.57 5.47
C TRP A 281 -0.23 8.23 5.02
N SER A 282 0.29 7.44 5.96
CA SER A 282 0.69 6.04 5.77
C SER A 282 -0.38 5.05 6.28
N GLY A 283 -1.67 5.42 6.21
CA GLY A 283 -2.80 4.61 6.67
C GLY A 283 -4.07 4.91 5.91
#